data_AF-A0A3D4BQA9-F1
#
_entry.id   AF-A0A3D4BQA9-F1
#
_cell.length_a   1.000
_cell.length_b   1.000
_cell.length_c   1.000
_cell.angle_alpha   90.00
_cell.angle_beta   90.00
_cell.angle_gamma   90.00
#
_symmetry.space_group_name_H-M   'P 1'
#
loop_
_entity.id
_entity.type
_entity.pdbx_description
1 polymer ?
#
loop_
_entity_poly.entity_id
_entity_poly.type
_entity_poly.pdbx_seq_one_letter_code
_entity_poly.pdbx_strand_id
1 'polypeptide(L)'
;MSDNSITRVAIYPPLGIARVGNSKEFYLASDVPGVAPDPEGGYKDGENRVKKQVVRFRIYGFDKKGEVVKELTETDDVSIRWRVDVANVKAAWYQFNNALD
;
A
#
# COMPACT_ATOMS: atom_id res chain seq x y z
N MET A 1 28.67 18.17 -1.81
CA MET A 1 27.36 18.71 -1.41
C MET A 1 26.30 17.84 -2.07
N SER A 2 25.41 17.22 -1.30
CA SER A 2 24.27 16.48 -1.86
C SER A 2 23.33 17.48 -2.53
N ASP A 3 22.96 17.20 -3.78
CA ASP A 3 21.98 17.98 -4.52
C ASP A 3 20.60 17.61 -3.95
N ASN A 4 20.01 18.48 -3.13
CA ASN A 4 18.69 18.25 -2.52
C ASN A 4 17.52 18.49 -3.51
N SER A 5 17.79 18.71 -4.80
CA SER A 5 16.74 18.86 -5.79
C SER A 5 16.06 17.51 -6.07
N ILE A 6 14.73 17.49 -5.95
CA ILE A 6 13.93 16.32 -6.33
C ILE A 6 13.81 16.30 -7.85
N THR A 7 14.28 15.23 -8.46
CA THR A 7 14.23 15.04 -9.93
C THR A 7 13.35 13.88 -10.36
N ARG A 8 13.01 12.98 -9.43
CA ARG A 8 12.10 11.85 -9.65
C ARG A 8 11.21 11.64 -8.43
N VAL A 9 9.99 11.19 -8.65
CA VAL A 9 9.07 10.72 -7.60
C VAL A 9 8.65 9.28 -7.85
N ALA A 10 8.44 8.52 -6.79
CA ALA A 10 7.94 7.15 -6.90
C ALA A 10 7.03 6.77 -5.72
N ILE A 11 6.08 5.86 -5.98
CA ILE A 11 5.13 5.35 -5.00
C ILE A 11 5.68 4.06 -4.36
N TYR A 12 5.60 3.98 -3.04
CA TYR A 12 5.98 2.79 -2.28
C TYR A 12 4.85 2.35 -1.32
N PRO A 13 4.61 1.04 -1.15
CA PRO A 13 5.25 -0.04 -1.90
C PRO A 13 4.80 -0.03 -3.38
N PRO A 14 5.64 -0.50 -4.31
CA PRO A 14 5.26 -0.60 -5.73
C PRO A 14 4.14 -1.63 -5.96
N LEU A 15 4.00 -2.61 -5.05
CA LEU A 15 2.89 -3.56 -5.01
C LEU A 15 2.26 -3.52 -3.62
N GLY A 16 1.03 -3.02 -3.54
CA GLY A 16 0.28 -2.99 -2.29
C GLY A 16 -0.53 -4.26 -2.05
N ILE A 17 -0.54 -4.74 -0.81
CA ILE A 17 -1.30 -5.93 -0.40
C ILE A 17 -2.34 -5.51 0.64
N ALA A 18 -3.61 -5.66 0.29
CA ALA A 18 -4.73 -5.54 1.21
C ALA A 18 -5.41 -6.89 1.43
N ARG A 19 -6.03 -7.08 2.60
CA ARG A 19 -6.82 -8.29 2.91
C ARG A 19 -8.25 -7.92 3.25
N VAL A 20 -9.17 -8.71 2.72
CA VAL A 20 -10.62 -8.56 2.94
C VAL A 20 -10.98 -8.78 4.41
N GLY A 21 -12.02 -8.10 4.87
CA GLY A 21 -12.59 -8.22 6.21
C GLY A 21 -14.01 -7.65 6.22
N ASN A 22 -14.90 -8.21 7.05
CA ASN A 22 -16.32 -7.83 7.13
C ASN A 22 -16.63 -6.80 8.24
N SER A 23 -15.65 -6.37 9.04
CA SER A 23 -15.80 -5.26 9.99
C SER A 23 -15.78 -3.89 9.29
N LYS A 24 -16.31 -2.86 9.96
CA LYS A 24 -16.10 -1.45 9.57
C LYS A 24 -14.70 -0.94 9.96
N GLU A 25 -14.02 -1.63 10.86
CA GLU A 25 -12.66 -1.31 11.30
C GLU A 25 -11.59 -1.87 10.35
N PHE A 26 -10.40 -1.27 10.40
CA PHE A 26 -9.22 -1.71 9.68
C PHE A 26 -7.96 -1.53 10.52
N TYR A 27 -6.88 -2.18 10.08
CA TYR A 27 -5.52 -1.94 10.57
C TYR A 27 -4.55 -1.88 9.39
N LEU A 28 -3.41 -1.24 9.60
CA LEU A 28 -2.39 -1.09 8.57
C LEU A 28 -1.58 -2.37 8.41
N ALA A 29 -1.22 -2.69 7.17
CA ALA A 29 -0.21 -3.70 6.90
C ALA A 29 1.15 -3.29 7.46
N SER A 30 1.97 -4.28 7.80
CA SER A 30 3.38 -4.05 8.13
C SER A 30 4.14 -3.65 6.86
N ASP A 31 4.98 -2.62 6.99
CA ASP A 31 5.94 -2.20 5.96
C ASP A 31 7.23 -3.06 6.01
N VAL A 32 7.37 -3.93 7.02
CA VAL A 32 8.56 -4.77 7.23
C VAL A 32 8.24 -6.24 6.91
N PRO A 33 8.97 -6.87 5.95
CA PRO A 33 8.80 -8.28 5.64
C PRO A 33 8.97 -9.18 6.87
N GLY A 34 8.09 -10.18 7.00
CA GLY A 34 8.14 -11.15 8.10
C GLY A 34 7.60 -10.63 9.44
N VAL A 35 7.28 -9.34 9.55
CA VAL A 35 6.69 -8.75 10.76
C VAL A 35 5.17 -8.71 10.60
N ALA A 36 4.46 -9.37 11.50
CA ALA A 36 3.01 -9.30 11.55
C ALA A 36 2.57 -7.97 12.20
N PRO A 37 1.52 -7.31 11.68
CA PRO A 37 0.92 -6.16 12.36
C PRO A 37 0.25 -6.61 13.66
N ASP A 38 0.36 -5.81 14.72
CA ASP A 38 -0.32 -6.04 15.99
C ASP A 38 -1.41 -4.98 16.20
N PRO A 39 -2.63 -5.20 15.66
CA PRO A 39 -3.70 -4.20 15.73
C PRO A 39 -4.25 -4.08 17.16
N GLU A 40 -4.51 -2.85 17.58
CA GLU A 40 -5.20 -2.59 18.84
C GLU A 40 -6.56 -3.31 18.89
N GLY A 41 -6.82 -3.99 20.00
CA GLY A 41 -8.02 -4.83 20.17
C GLY A 41 -8.02 -6.10 19.32
N GLY A 42 -6.91 -6.45 18.66
CA GLY A 42 -6.76 -7.65 17.87
C GLY A 42 -7.37 -7.57 16.46
N TYR A 43 -7.42 -8.72 15.78
CA TYR A 43 -7.79 -8.83 14.36
C TYR A 43 -9.30 -8.83 14.10
N LYS A 44 -10.12 -8.85 15.15
CA LYS A 44 -11.58 -8.82 15.08
C LYS A 44 -12.10 -7.63 15.87
N ASP A 45 -13.26 -7.12 15.48
CA ASP A 45 -13.97 -6.14 16.28
C ASP A 45 -14.77 -6.79 17.41
N GLY A 46 -15.46 -5.96 18.21
CA GLY A 46 -16.30 -6.41 19.32
C GLY A 46 -17.49 -7.30 18.94
N GLU A 47 -17.83 -7.40 17.65
CA GLU A 47 -18.89 -8.26 17.11
C GLU A 47 -18.32 -9.52 16.43
N ASN A 48 -17.04 -9.85 16.64
CA ASN A 48 -16.33 -10.96 16.00
C ASN A 48 -16.18 -10.85 14.46
N ARG A 49 -16.38 -9.67 13.88
CA ARG A 49 -16.12 -9.44 12.45
C ARG A 49 -14.63 -9.18 12.24
N VAL A 50 -14.10 -9.67 11.12
CA VAL A 50 -12.68 -9.55 10.77
C VAL A 50 -12.38 -8.11 10.31
N LYS A 51 -11.39 -7.47 10.93
CA LYS A 51 -10.88 -6.15 10.53
C LYS A 51 -10.17 -6.25 9.18
N LYS A 52 -10.33 -5.25 8.31
CA LYS A 52 -9.62 -5.20 7.03
C LYS A 52 -8.13 -4.91 7.28
N GLN A 53 -7.24 -5.57 6.55
CA GLN A 53 -5.85 -5.13 6.49
C GLN A 53 -5.68 -4.22 5.28
N VAL A 54 -5.26 -2.98 5.51
CA VAL A 54 -5.12 -1.99 4.44
C VAL A 54 -3.65 -1.65 4.21
N VAL A 55 -3.27 -1.49 2.95
CA VAL A 55 -1.94 -1.02 2.58
C VAL A 55 -1.87 0.50 2.72
N ARG A 56 -0.72 1.01 3.17
CA ARG A 56 -0.39 2.43 3.10
C ARG A 56 0.56 2.66 1.92
N PHE A 57 0.15 3.49 0.97
CA PHE A 57 1.04 4.00 -0.07
C PHE A 57 1.63 5.34 0.36
N ARG A 58 2.89 5.57 -0.01
CA ARG A 58 3.65 6.79 0.23
C ARG A 58 4.31 7.23 -1.07
N ILE A 59 4.63 8.52 -1.17
CA ILE A 59 5.36 9.07 -2.30
C ILE A 59 6.72 9.53 -1.78
N TYR A 60 7.81 9.13 -2.44
CA TYR A 60 9.16 9.58 -2.10
C TYR A 60 9.75 10.35 -3.27
N GLY A 61 10.44 11.45 -2.95
CA GLY A 61 11.25 12.24 -3.88
C GLY A 61 12.71 11.79 -3.86
N PHE A 62 13.32 11.72 -5.04
CA PHE A 62 14.69 11.24 -5.25
C PHE A 62 15.55 12.29 -5.97
N ASP A 63 16.83 12.34 -5.63
CA ASP A 63 17.82 13.17 -6.31
C ASP A 63 18.27 12.55 -7.66
N LYS A 64 19.19 13.21 -8.37
CA LYS A 64 19.72 12.74 -9.66
C LYS A 64 20.51 11.42 -9.57
N LYS A 65 20.99 11.06 -8.38
CA LYS A 65 21.72 9.81 -8.13
C LYS A 65 20.80 8.66 -7.73
N GLY A 66 19.52 8.95 -7.50
CA GLY A 66 18.53 7.97 -7.06
C GLY A 66 18.48 7.81 -5.55
N GLU A 67 19.07 8.72 -4.78
CA GLU A 67 19.00 8.73 -3.32
C GLU A 67 17.70 9.39 -2.85
N VAL A 68 17.14 8.88 -1.76
CA VAL A 68 15.91 9.43 -1.17
C VAL A 68 16.21 10.80 -0.57
N VAL A 69 15.49 11.82 -1.03
CA VAL A 69 15.55 13.17 -0.46
C VAL A 69 14.58 13.30 0.71
N LYS A 70 13.29 12.96 0.48
CA LYS A 70 12.22 12.99 1.50
C LYS A 70 10.95 12.27 1.05
N GLU A 71 10.09 11.94 2.00
CA GLU A 71 8.68 11.64 1.73
C GLU A 71 7.95 12.92 1.29
N LEU A 72 7.04 12.78 0.32
CA LEU A 72 6.17 13.85 -0.16
C LEU A 72 4.77 13.64 0.40
N THR A 73 4.30 14.63 1.14
CA THR A 73 2.94 14.76 1.66
C THR A 73 2.30 16.00 1.07
N GLU A 74 0.97 16.13 1.15
CA GLU A 74 0.31 17.36 0.74
C GLU A 74 0.76 18.54 1.60
N THR A 75 1.05 19.65 0.95
CA THR A 75 1.38 20.96 1.54
C THR A 75 0.85 22.05 0.62
N ASP A 76 0.98 23.33 0.98
CA ASP A 76 0.56 24.45 0.12
C ASP A 76 1.24 24.42 -1.27
N ASP A 77 2.47 23.89 -1.35
CA ASP A 77 3.26 23.77 -2.59
C ASP A 77 3.15 22.39 -3.27
N VAL A 78 2.49 21.40 -2.64
CA VAL A 78 2.43 20.01 -3.11
C VAL A 78 1.01 19.49 -3.07
N SER A 79 0.42 19.22 -4.25
CA SER A 79 -0.90 18.58 -4.39
C SER A 79 -0.75 17.12 -4.82
N ILE A 80 -1.48 16.21 -4.15
CA ILE A 80 -1.43 14.78 -4.45
C ILE A 80 -2.82 14.28 -4.84
N ARG A 81 -2.97 13.82 -6.08
CA ARG A 81 -4.19 13.15 -6.54
C ARG A 81 -3.94 11.68 -6.78
N TRP A 82 -4.54 10.83 -5.95
CA TRP A 82 -4.50 9.38 -6.14
C TRP A 82 -5.59 8.93 -7.12
N ARG A 83 -5.21 8.06 -8.06
CA ARG A 83 -6.14 7.31 -8.90
C ARG A 83 -5.83 5.82 -8.73
N VAL A 84 -6.87 5.04 -8.49
CA VAL A 84 -6.77 3.59 -8.34
C VAL A 84 -7.89 2.95 -9.15
N ASP A 85 -7.52 2.09 -10.10
CA ASP A 85 -8.45 1.30 -10.89
C ASP A 85 -8.28 -0.18 -10.46
N VAL A 86 -9.35 -0.81 -9.98
CA VAL A 86 -9.36 -2.23 -9.55
C VAL A 86 -10.30 -3.05 -10.41
N ALA A 87 -9.95 -4.32 -10.65
CA ALA A 87 -10.77 -5.25 -11.41
C ALA A 87 -10.77 -6.65 -10.80
N ASN A 88 -11.88 -7.37 -10.99
CA ASN A 88 -11.96 -8.79 -10.75
C ASN A 88 -12.36 -9.48 -12.05
N VAL A 89 -11.40 -10.20 -12.66
CA VAL A 89 -11.59 -10.93 -13.92
C VAL A 89 -11.67 -12.44 -13.70
N LYS A 90 -11.81 -12.91 -12.44
CA LYS A 90 -11.79 -14.33 -12.10
C LYS A 90 -12.85 -15.14 -12.86
N ALA A 91 -14.07 -14.61 -12.93
CA ALA A 91 -15.19 -15.28 -13.61
C ALA A 91 -15.10 -15.21 -15.15
N ALA A 92 -14.28 -14.30 -15.69
CA ALA A 92 -14.06 -14.16 -17.12
C ALA A 92 -12.84 -14.97 -17.61
N TRP A 93 -12.14 -15.67 -16.70
CA TRP A 93 -10.91 -16.41 -17.01
C TRP A 93 -11.15 -17.91 -17.13
N TYR A 94 -10.14 -18.62 -17.63
CA TYR A 94 -10.15 -20.08 -17.71
C TYR A 94 -10.22 -20.72 -16.33
N GLN A 95 -10.88 -21.88 -16.24
CA GLN A 95 -10.88 -22.70 -15.05
C GLN A 95 -9.45 -23.14 -14.70
N PHE A 96 -9.06 -23.00 -13.44
CA PHE A 96 -7.79 -23.49 -12.95
C PHE A 96 -7.87 -25.00 -12.68
N ASN A 97 -7.13 -25.80 -13.45
CA ASN A 97 -6.98 -27.24 -13.22
C ASN A 97 -5.61 -27.59 -12.61
N ASN A 98 -4.55 -26.98 -13.13
CA ASN A 98 -3.16 -27.12 -12.68
C ASN A 98 -2.34 -25.92 -13.15
N ALA A 99 -1.11 -25.80 -12.63
CA ALA A 99 -0.09 -24.93 -13.22
C ALA A 99 0.24 -25.42 -14.64
N LEU A 100 0.34 -24.49 -15.59
CA LEU A 100 0.54 -24.79 -17.02
C LEU A 100 2.00 -24.65 -17.47
N ASP A 101 2.88 -24.22 -16.57
CA ASP A 101 4.33 -24.11 -16.72
C ASP A 101 5.08 -25.35 -16.19
#